data_AF-A0A1E3Q822-F1
#
_entry.id   AF-A0A1E3Q822-F1
#
_cell.length_a   1.000
_cell.length_b   1.000
_cell.length_c   1.000
_cell.angle_alpha   90.00
_cell.angle_beta   90.00
_cell.angle_gamma   90.00
#
_symmetry.space_group_name_H-M   'P 1'
#
loop_
_entity.id
_entity.type
_entity.pdbx_description
1 polymer ?
#
loop_
_entity_poly.entity_id
_entity_poly.type
_entity_poly.pdbx_seq_one_letter_code
_entity_poly.pdbx_strand_id
1 'polypeptide(L)'
;MPQQQLYCICRKPDTGQWMIACDFCDDWYHGSCVSIRESQSHLIETYACPSCTSKRLGTTTWKRKCRLPGCDNPALVDGDKKSKFCAPEHGVAWFKLNIEAHSKDTDDGLRNAGISVSELSAILYSVSNVREFKRLGNFPPTPSSPTLTPEDQRRLSMLNGQKTEIEKRLKYIEHKARYIEYAKLRATAQKTLCGFDRKLVWDDAEWAEWCDSDEGARILDRIREFKKTQDEQKNGASADDGAGAGNGEKRKRGRKAKQQVTVQLDLQDILNVVGNSDDDAVEDVCMLERRRCSRHASWQHIRAEEVELDERVCRDALVKIEREEQAIRQRAAIRSFKDSTKDGGRCIVAN
;
A
#
# COMPACT_ATOMS: atom_id res chain seq x y z
N MET A 1 26.22 -30.69 -65.12
CA MET A 1 25.31 -29.86 -64.31
C MET A 1 26.13 -29.24 -63.19
N PRO A 2 26.13 -27.91 -63.01
CA PRO A 2 26.82 -27.30 -61.87
C PRO A 2 26.19 -27.83 -60.57
N GLN A 3 27.03 -28.30 -59.65
CA GLN A 3 26.59 -28.77 -58.34
C GLN A 3 26.08 -27.56 -57.55
N GLN A 4 24.80 -27.55 -57.18
CA GLN A 4 24.23 -26.48 -56.37
C GLN A 4 24.69 -26.64 -54.92
N GLN A 5 25.22 -25.57 -54.35
CA GLN A 5 25.61 -25.53 -52.94
C GLN A 5 24.36 -25.62 -52.07
N LEU A 6 24.35 -26.56 -51.11
CA LEU A 6 23.23 -26.78 -50.19
C LEU A 6 23.48 -26.04 -48.89
N TYR A 7 22.46 -25.37 -48.38
CA TYR A 7 22.51 -24.58 -47.15
C TYR A 7 21.41 -25.03 -46.18
N CYS A 8 21.41 -24.43 -45.00
CA CYS A 8 20.38 -24.55 -43.98
C CYS A 8 20.21 -25.99 -43.43
N ILE A 9 19.44 -26.11 -42.34
CA ILE A 9 19.03 -27.39 -41.76
C ILE A 9 18.19 -28.24 -42.73
N CYS A 10 17.53 -27.62 -43.71
CA CYS A 10 16.70 -28.32 -44.69
C CYS A 10 17.49 -28.90 -45.88
N ARG A 11 18.80 -28.61 -45.98
CA ARG A 11 19.69 -29.09 -47.05
C ARG A 11 19.16 -28.80 -48.46
N LYS A 12 18.60 -27.60 -48.64
CA LYS A 12 18.11 -27.11 -49.95
C LYS A 12 19.03 -25.99 -50.45
N PRO A 13 19.14 -25.81 -51.78
CA PRO A 13 19.88 -24.67 -52.34
C PRO A 13 19.16 -23.35 -52.04
N ASP A 14 19.85 -22.23 -52.22
CA ASP A 14 19.23 -20.91 -52.19
C ASP A 14 18.23 -20.78 -53.36
N THR A 15 16.94 -20.71 -53.03
CA THR A 15 15.86 -20.53 -54.01
C THR A 15 15.36 -19.08 -54.09
N GLY A 16 16.14 -18.11 -53.57
CA GLY A 16 15.75 -16.70 -53.47
C GLY A 16 14.81 -16.39 -52.30
N GLN A 17 14.63 -17.32 -51.36
CA GLN A 17 13.92 -17.06 -50.11
C GLN A 17 14.81 -16.27 -49.14
N TRP A 18 14.23 -15.46 -48.26
CA TRP A 18 15.01 -14.72 -47.27
C TRP A 18 15.82 -15.68 -46.36
N MET A 19 17.13 -15.45 -46.29
CA MET A 19 18.08 -16.23 -45.49
C MET A 19 18.88 -15.34 -44.54
N ILE A 20 19.36 -15.93 -43.45
CA ILE A 20 20.23 -15.29 -42.45
C ILE A 20 21.48 -16.14 -42.21
N ALA A 21 22.64 -15.50 -42.13
CA ALA A 21 23.92 -16.14 -41.84
C ALA A 21 24.16 -16.26 -40.34
N CYS A 22 24.68 -17.40 -39.88
CA CYS A 22 25.04 -17.63 -38.48
C CYS A 22 26.45 -17.09 -38.17
N ASP A 23 26.57 -16.24 -37.16
CA ASP A 23 27.84 -15.59 -36.77
C ASP A 23 28.88 -16.53 -36.14
N PHE A 24 28.51 -17.80 -35.91
CA PHE A 24 29.35 -18.79 -35.20
C PHE A 24 29.77 -19.98 -36.05
N CYS A 25 29.12 -20.20 -37.20
CA CYS A 25 29.45 -21.32 -38.09
C CYS A 25 29.43 -20.96 -39.57
N ASP A 26 29.21 -19.68 -39.90
CA ASP A 26 29.22 -19.12 -41.26
C ASP A 26 28.32 -19.84 -42.29
N ASP A 27 27.31 -20.57 -41.81
CA ASP A 27 26.30 -21.24 -42.64
C ASP A 27 25.03 -20.39 -42.75
N TRP A 28 24.26 -20.60 -43.82
CA TRP A 28 23.07 -19.80 -44.16
C TRP A 28 21.78 -20.56 -43.88
N TYR A 29 20.79 -19.87 -43.31
CA TYR A 29 19.53 -20.48 -42.88
C TYR A 29 18.33 -19.73 -43.42
N HIS A 30 17.38 -20.44 -44.04
CA HIS A 30 16.10 -19.85 -44.43
C HIS A 30 15.35 -19.36 -43.20
N GLY A 31 14.83 -18.12 -43.23
CA GLY A 31 14.08 -17.57 -42.10
C GLY A 31 12.90 -18.44 -41.68
N SER A 32 12.19 -19.04 -42.64
CA SER A 32 11.11 -19.98 -42.40
C SER A 32 11.56 -21.24 -41.64
N CYS A 33 12.76 -21.76 -41.94
CA CYS A 33 13.32 -22.92 -41.27
C CYS A 33 13.77 -22.63 -39.83
N VAL A 34 14.09 -21.38 -39.51
CA VAL A 34 14.57 -20.97 -38.17
C VAL A 34 13.60 -20.05 -37.43
N SER A 35 12.35 -19.94 -37.92
CA SER A 35 11.27 -19.12 -37.33
C SER A 35 11.61 -17.63 -37.18
N ILE A 36 12.41 -17.08 -38.10
CA ILE A 36 12.74 -15.66 -38.16
C ILE A 36 12.09 -15.06 -39.40
N ARG A 37 11.31 -13.99 -39.22
CA ARG A 37 10.70 -13.25 -40.32
C ARG A 37 11.68 -12.24 -40.89
N GLU A 38 11.61 -12.00 -42.19
CA GLU A 38 12.37 -10.94 -42.85
C GLU A 38 12.13 -9.56 -42.21
N SER A 39 10.91 -9.29 -41.75
CA SER A 39 10.54 -8.07 -41.02
C SER A 39 11.22 -7.90 -39.65
N GLN A 40 11.94 -8.91 -39.17
CA GLN A 40 12.70 -8.85 -37.92
C GLN A 40 14.21 -8.77 -38.18
N SER A 41 14.65 -8.84 -39.43
CA SER A 41 16.06 -8.85 -39.83
C SER A 41 16.82 -7.66 -39.24
N HIS A 42 16.25 -6.46 -39.31
CA HIS A 42 16.84 -5.24 -38.77
C HIS A 42 16.89 -5.17 -37.23
N LEU A 43 16.17 -6.05 -36.54
CA LEU A 43 16.21 -6.18 -35.07
C LEU A 43 17.27 -7.17 -34.61
N ILE A 44 17.82 -8.01 -35.47
CA ILE A 44 18.85 -8.98 -35.09
C ILE A 44 20.19 -8.25 -35.01
N GLU A 45 20.91 -8.45 -33.92
CA GLU A 45 22.26 -7.92 -33.73
C GLU A 45 23.31 -9.01 -33.97
N THR A 46 23.07 -10.20 -33.44
CA THR A 46 23.89 -11.39 -33.67
C THR A 46 22.94 -12.58 -33.80
N TYR A 47 23.12 -13.41 -34.82
CA TYR A 47 22.35 -14.62 -35.06
C TYR A 47 23.16 -15.88 -34.75
N ALA A 48 22.64 -16.68 -33.82
CA ALA A 48 23.11 -18.04 -33.58
C ALA A 48 22.08 -19.04 -34.11
N CYS A 49 22.51 -19.95 -34.99
CA CYS A 49 21.65 -21.03 -35.47
C CYS A 49 21.32 -22.03 -34.34
N PRO A 50 20.27 -22.86 -34.49
CA PRO A 50 19.87 -23.82 -33.45
C PRO A 50 21.01 -24.73 -32.99
N SER A 51 21.84 -25.20 -33.94
CA SER A 51 23.01 -26.03 -33.65
C SER A 51 24.05 -25.31 -32.79
N CYS A 52 24.35 -24.05 -33.10
CA CYS A 52 25.32 -23.23 -32.35
C CYS A 52 24.79 -22.87 -30.96
N THR A 53 23.50 -22.59 -30.84
CA THR A 53 22.85 -22.37 -29.55
C THR A 53 22.87 -23.63 -28.68
N SER A 54 22.54 -24.80 -29.23
CA SER A 54 22.60 -26.07 -28.49
C SER A 54 24.02 -26.43 -28.03
N LYS A 55 25.03 -26.10 -28.84
CA LYS A 55 26.45 -26.29 -28.51
C LYS A 55 27.02 -25.22 -27.58
N ARG A 56 26.22 -24.23 -27.16
CA ARG A 56 26.65 -23.07 -26.34
C ARG A 56 27.78 -22.25 -26.99
N LEU A 57 27.86 -22.24 -28.32
CA LEU A 57 28.82 -21.39 -29.05
C LEU A 57 28.38 -19.93 -29.05
N GLY A 58 27.06 -19.68 -28.97
CA GLY A 58 26.50 -18.35 -28.90
C GLY A 58 24.98 -18.35 -28.82
N THR A 59 24.40 -17.19 -28.56
CA THR A 59 22.95 -16.97 -28.48
C THR A 59 22.56 -15.79 -29.34
N THR A 60 21.41 -15.89 -30.03
CA THR A 60 20.89 -14.78 -30.83
C THR A 60 20.57 -13.57 -29.95
N THR A 61 21.15 -12.43 -30.27
CA THR A 61 20.93 -11.14 -29.60
C THR A 61 20.07 -10.23 -30.48
N TRP A 62 19.23 -9.41 -29.82
CA TRP A 62 18.24 -8.57 -30.49
C TRP A 62 18.36 -7.12 -30.02
N LYS A 63 18.32 -6.20 -30.98
CA LYS A 63 18.12 -4.78 -30.74
C LYS A 63 16.76 -4.54 -30.10
N ARG A 64 16.68 -3.55 -29.20
CA ARG A 64 15.40 -3.17 -28.59
C ARG A 64 14.48 -2.60 -29.66
N LYS A 65 13.26 -3.12 -29.77
CA LYS A 65 12.22 -2.62 -30.68
C LYS A 65 11.62 -1.29 -30.20
N CYS A 66 11.20 -0.46 -31.16
CA CYS A 66 10.40 0.75 -30.92
C CYS A 66 9.11 0.43 -30.12
N ARG A 67 8.76 1.28 -29.16
CA ARG A 67 7.54 1.10 -28.34
C ARG A 67 6.23 1.51 -29.03
N LEU A 68 6.28 2.21 -30.16
CA LEU A 68 5.07 2.59 -30.89
C LEU A 68 4.37 1.32 -31.42
N PRO A 69 3.08 1.07 -31.10
CA PRO A 69 2.34 -0.05 -31.66
C PRO A 69 2.40 -0.04 -33.19
N GLY A 70 2.69 -1.20 -33.78
CA GLY A 70 2.83 -1.34 -35.24
C GLY A 70 4.20 -0.96 -35.83
N CYS A 71 5.14 -0.46 -35.03
CA CYS A 71 6.50 -0.15 -35.51
C CYS A 71 7.49 -1.26 -35.14
N ASP A 72 8.07 -1.93 -36.14
CA ASP A 72 9.08 -2.98 -35.95
C ASP A 72 10.53 -2.48 -36.00
N ASN A 73 10.77 -1.18 -36.14
CA ASN A 73 12.13 -0.63 -36.22
C ASN A 73 12.88 -0.72 -34.89
N PRO A 74 14.23 -0.85 -34.93
CA PRO A 74 15.04 -0.80 -33.73
C PRO A 74 14.97 0.60 -33.11
N ALA A 75 14.98 0.67 -31.78
CA ALA A 75 15.03 1.91 -31.05
C ALA A 75 16.37 2.62 -31.30
N LEU A 76 16.32 3.94 -31.42
CA LEU A 76 17.50 4.76 -31.70
C LEU A 76 18.51 4.66 -30.54
N VAL A 77 19.77 4.44 -30.88
CA VAL A 77 20.89 4.49 -29.93
C VAL A 77 21.83 5.59 -30.41
N ASP A 78 22.01 6.62 -29.59
CA ASP A 78 22.92 7.74 -29.85
C ASP A 78 23.95 7.82 -28.72
N GLY A 79 25.13 7.21 -28.96
CA GLY A 79 26.14 6.98 -27.93
C GLY A 79 25.57 6.22 -26.73
N ASP A 80 25.71 6.78 -25.54
CA ASP A 80 25.16 6.23 -24.29
C ASP A 80 23.64 6.41 -24.13
N LYS A 81 23.00 7.26 -24.95
CA LYS A 81 21.56 7.53 -24.84
C LYS A 81 20.75 6.47 -25.58
N LYS A 82 20.14 5.56 -24.82
CA LYS A 82 19.23 4.53 -25.33
C LYS A 82 17.80 5.07 -25.42
N SER A 83 17.32 5.36 -26.62
CA SER A 83 15.92 5.74 -26.85
C SER A 83 14.97 4.55 -26.65
N LYS A 84 13.70 4.85 -26.43
CA LYS A 84 12.60 3.86 -26.46
C LYS A 84 11.93 3.77 -27.84
N PHE A 85 12.30 4.65 -28.75
CA PHE A 85 11.65 4.85 -30.06
C PHE A 85 12.70 4.93 -31.16
N CYS A 86 12.35 4.48 -32.37
CA CYS A 86 13.24 4.55 -33.53
C CYS A 86 13.44 5.98 -34.05
N ALA A 87 12.49 6.87 -33.79
CA ALA A 87 12.54 8.28 -34.16
C ALA A 87 11.82 9.15 -33.11
N PRO A 88 12.17 10.45 -33.00
CA PRO A 88 11.47 11.39 -32.11
C PRO A 88 9.95 11.46 -32.39
N GLU A 89 9.52 11.47 -33.66
CA GLU A 89 8.09 11.49 -34.01
C GLU A 89 7.32 10.27 -33.48
N HIS A 90 7.94 9.09 -33.43
CA HIS A 90 7.32 7.88 -32.87
C HIS A 90 7.16 7.96 -31.36
N GLY A 91 8.06 8.68 -30.68
CA GLY A 91 7.89 9.00 -29.27
C GLY A 91 6.68 9.89 -29.02
N VAL A 92 6.55 10.96 -29.83
CA VAL A 92 5.40 11.88 -29.74
C VAL A 92 4.08 11.16 -30.02
N ALA A 93 4.02 10.36 -31.09
CA ALA A 93 2.83 9.58 -31.44
C ALA A 93 2.43 8.60 -30.32
N TRP A 94 3.40 7.92 -29.70
CA TRP A 94 3.14 7.02 -28.58
C TRP A 94 2.55 7.75 -27.37
N PHE A 95 3.12 8.91 -27.00
CA PHE A 95 2.59 9.71 -25.89
C PHE A 95 1.20 10.26 -26.19
N LYS A 96 0.91 10.69 -27.42
CA LYS A 96 -0.45 11.13 -27.83
C LYS A 96 -1.47 10.00 -27.65
N LEU A 97 -1.18 8.81 -28.16
CA LEU A 97 -2.05 7.64 -28.01
C LEU A 97 -2.29 7.31 -26.53
N ASN A 98 -1.25 7.37 -25.69
CA ASN A 98 -1.38 7.12 -24.26
C ASN A 98 -2.23 8.19 -23.55
N ILE A 99 -2.09 9.47 -23.90
CA ILE A 99 -2.92 10.54 -23.32
C ILE A 99 -4.39 10.35 -23.73
N GLU A 100 -4.65 10.10 -25.01
CA GLU A 100 -6.01 9.91 -25.54
C GLU A 100 -6.69 8.67 -24.95
N ALA A 101 -5.97 7.55 -24.87
CA ALA A 101 -6.47 6.29 -24.29
C ALA A 101 -6.77 6.39 -22.79
N HIS A 102 -6.14 7.33 -22.08
CA HIS A 102 -6.42 7.59 -20.66
C HIS A 102 -7.38 8.76 -20.41
N SER A 103 -7.76 9.50 -21.45
CA SER A 103 -8.79 10.56 -21.38
C SER A 103 -10.21 10.05 -21.60
N LYS A 104 -10.36 8.89 -22.25
CA LYS A 104 -11.65 8.28 -22.57
C LYS A 104 -11.85 7.09 -21.64
N ASP A 105 -12.31 7.36 -20.43
CA ASP A 105 -13.30 6.57 -19.71
C ASP A 105 -13.39 7.09 -18.27
N THR A 106 -14.59 7.55 -17.91
CA THR A 106 -15.05 8.03 -16.60
C THR A 106 -14.60 9.43 -16.17
N ASP A 107 -15.55 10.15 -15.57
CA ASP A 107 -15.38 11.37 -14.76
C ASP A 107 -14.38 11.18 -13.58
N ASP A 108 -13.90 9.95 -13.38
CA ASP A 108 -12.75 9.60 -12.55
C ASP A 108 -11.46 9.65 -13.38
N GLY A 109 -10.82 10.82 -13.35
CA GLY A 109 -9.58 11.11 -14.05
C GLY A 109 -8.44 10.13 -13.75
N LEU A 110 -7.65 9.86 -14.79
CA LEU A 110 -6.31 9.24 -14.81
C LEU A 110 -5.92 8.49 -13.52
N ARG A 111 -6.10 7.17 -13.52
CA ARG A 111 -5.43 6.27 -12.57
C ARG A 111 -3.95 6.67 -12.46
N ASN A 112 -3.61 7.15 -11.25
CA ASN A 112 -2.32 7.58 -10.70
C ASN A 112 -1.93 9.08 -10.76
N ALA A 113 -2.69 9.97 -11.39
CA ALA A 113 -2.33 11.41 -11.35
C ALA A 113 -3.49 12.37 -11.12
N GLY A 114 -4.74 12.03 -11.47
CA GLY A 114 -5.87 12.95 -11.27
C GLY A 114 -5.74 14.30 -11.99
N ILE A 115 -5.00 14.35 -13.10
CA ILE A 115 -4.75 15.56 -13.91
C ILE A 115 -5.41 15.37 -15.28
N SER A 116 -6.37 16.23 -15.62
CA SER A 116 -7.00 16.33 -16.94
C SER A 116 -6.05 16.88 -18.00
N VAL A 117 -6.37 16.70 -19.29
CA VAL A 117 -5.56 17.19 -20.41
C VAL A 117 -5.34 18.71 -20.32
N SER A 118 -6.35 19.48 -19.95
CA SER A 118 -6.24 20.93 -19.78
C SER A 118 -5.31 21.32 -18.62
N GLU A 119 -5.29 20.54 -17.55
CA GLU A 119 -4.41 20.76 -16.40
C GLU A 119 -2.96 20.39 -16.73
N LEU A 120 -2.74 19.29 -17.46
CA LEU A 120 -1.43 18.92 -17.99
C LEU A 120 -0.88 20.03 -18.91
N SER A 121 -1.73 20.56 -19.80
CA SER A 121 -1.38 21.69 -20.66
C SER A 121 -0.98 22.92 -19.85
N ALA A 122 -1.71 23.29 -18.80
CA ALA A 122 -1.37 24.42 -17.95
C ALA A 122 0.00 24.25 -17.27
N ILE A 123 0.30 23.05 -16.75
CA ILE A 123 1.61 22.73 -16.18
C ILE A 123 2.70 22.85 -17.26
N LEU A 124 2.48 22.31 -18.45
CA LEU A 124 3.44 22.36 -19.55
C LEU A 124 3.72 23.80 -20.02
N TYR A 125 2.70 24.66 -20.11
CA TYR A 125 2.89 26.06 -20.51
C TYR A 125 3.53 26.93 -19.43
N SER A 126 3.53 26.49 -18.18
CA SER A 126 4.14 27.23 -17.07
C SER A 126 5.65 27.04 -16.94
N VAL A 127 6.22 26.06 -17.64
CA VAL A 127 7.64 25.73 -17.57
C VAL A 127 8.30 25.91 -18.93
N SER A 128 9.53 26.43 -18.93
CA SER A 128 10.23 26.77 -20.16
C SER A 128 11.01 25.59 -20.75
N ASN A 129 11.31 24.56 -19.96
CA ASN A 129 12.12 23.42 -20.38
C ASN A 129 11.87 22.15 -19.55
N VAL A 130 12.32 21.01 -20.09
CA VAL A 130 12.18 19.68 -19.46
C VAL A 130 12.84 19.61 -18.07
N ARG A 131 13.92 20.35 -17.83
CA ARG A 131 14.61 20.33 -16.53
C ARG A 131 13.79 21.06 -15.46
N GLU A 132 13.05 22.09 -15.83
CA GLU A 132 12.10 22.79 -14.98
C GLU A 132 10.84 21.95 -14.73
N PHE A 133 10.28 21.33 -15.77
CA PHE A 133 9.19 20.36 -15.62
C PHE A 133 9.55 19.23 -14.64
N LYS A 134 10.76 18.65 -14.77
CA LYS A 134 11.26 17.63 -13.83
C LYS A 134 11.45 18.14 -12.40
N ARG A 135 11.73 19.43 -12.22
CA ARG A 135 11.88 20.06 -10.90
C ARG A 135 10.54 20.24 -10.18
N LEU A 136 9.42 20.25 -10.90
CA LEU A 136 8.09 20.19 -10.28
C LEU A 136 7.92 18.88 -9.47
N GLY A 137 8.65 17.82 -9.82
CA GLY A 137 8.52 16.53 -9.17
C GLY A 137 7.22 15.83 -9.58
N ASN A 138 6.65 15.05 -8.66
CA ASN A 138 5.40 14.32 -8.92
C ASN A 138 4.14 15.19 -8.75
N PHE A 139 4.29 16.46 -8.36
CA PHE A 139 3.17 17.34 -7.99
C PHE A 139 3.38 18.76 -8.52
N PRO A 140 2.36 19.42 -9.10
CA PRO A 140 2.48 20.82 -9.48
C PRO A 140 2.71 21.71 -8.25
N PRO A 141 3.46 22.82 -8.36
CA PRO A 141 3.71 23.74 -7.26
C PRO A 141 2.38 24.32 -6.77
N THR A 142 1.99 23.95 -5.55
CA THR A 142 0.80 24.49 -4.90
C THR A 142 1.09 25.93 -4.46
N PRO A 143 0.33 26.94 -4.90
CA PRO A 143 0.40 28.26 -4.28
C PRO A 143 0.09 28.14 -2.78
N SER A 144 0.68 29.01 -1.96
CA SER A 144 0.60 28.97 -0.48
C SER A 144 -0.83 28.95 0.08
N SER A 145 -1.80 29.43 -0.69
CA SER A 145 -3.23 29.29 -0.41
C SER A 145 -3.99 28.98 -1.71
N PRO A 146 -4.45 27.74 -1.93
CA PRO A 146 -5.31 27.43 -3.06
C PRO A 146 -6.70 28.09 -2.90
N THR A 147 -7.18 28.72 -3.96
CA THR A 147 -8.50 29.32 -4.11
C THR A 147 -9.55 28.21 -4.13
N LEU A 148 -10.15 27.94 -2.98
CA LEU A 148 -11.26 26.99 -2.85
C LEU A 148 -12.55 27.59 -3.44
N THR A 149 -13.30 26.81 -4.21
CA THR A 149 -14.65 27.22 -4.60
C THR A 149 -15.60 27.15 -3.40
N PRO A 150 -16.75 27.84 -3.42
CA PRO A 150 -17.78 27.68 -2.39
C PRO A 150 -18.24 26.22 -2.24
N GLU A 151 -18.23 25.43 -3.32
CA GLU A 151 -18.54 24.00 -3.28
C GLU A 151 -17.44 23.20 -2.59
N ASP A 152 -16.16 23.45 -2.92
CA ASP A 152 -15.02 22.83 -2.23
C ASP A 152 -15.05 23.13 -0.72
N GLN A 153 -15.37 24.38 -0.34
CA GLN A 153 -15.50 24.79 1.05
C GLN A 153 -16.64 24.04 1.77
N ARG A 154 -17.82 23.92 1.14
CA ARG A 154 -18.93 23.13 1.68
C ARG A 154 -18.55 21.67 1.86
N ARG A 155 -17.96 21.05 0.84
CA ARG A 155 -17.59 19.64 0.89
C ARG A 155 -16.52 19.38 1.95
N LEU A 156 -15.49 20.22 2.04
CA LEU A 156 -14.48 20.13 3.08
C LEU A 156 -15.08 20.30 4.49
N SER A 157 -16.05 21.20 4.66
CA SER A 157 -16.76 21.35 5.94
C SER A 157 -17.55 20.09 6.31
N MET A 158 -18.25 19.46 5.36
CA MET A 158 -18.94 18.19 5.58
C MET A 158 -17.97 17.06 5.94
N LEU A 159 -16.87 16.93 5.19
CA LEU A 159 -15.83 15.93 5.44
C LEU A 159 -15.18 16.13 6.82
N ASN A 160 -14.94 17.38 7.23
CA ASN A 160 -14.43 17.69 8.55
C ASN A 160 -15.41 17.27 9.65
N GLY A 161 -16.72 17.53 9.48
CA GLY A 161 -17.74 17.05 10.41
C GLY A 161 -17.79 15.52 10.52
N GLN A 162 -17.72 14.82 9.38
CA GLN A 162 -17.64 13.35 9.36
C GLN A 162 -16.36 12.84 10.02
N LYS A 163 -15.22 13.48 9.77
CA LYS A 163 -13.93 13.17 10.40
C LYS A 163 -14.01 13.31 11.91
N THR A 164 -14.54 14.42 12.41
CA THR A 164 -14.68 14.63 13.86
C THR A 164 -15.57 13.58 14.53
N GLU A 165 -16.63 13.13 13.85
CA GLU A 165 -17.52 12.09 14.38
C GLU A 165 -16.83 10.72 14.41
N ILE A 166 -16.10 10.36 13.35
CA ILE A 166 -15.33 9.10 13.30
C ILE A 166 -14.20 9.10 14.33
N GLU A 167 -13.49 10.21 14.50
CA GLU A 167 -12.45 10.35 15.53
C GLU A 167 -13.03 10.22 16.94
N LYS A 168 -14.20 10.81 17.20
CA LYS A 168 -14.93 10.63 18.45
C LYS A 168 -15.31 9.16 18.67
N ARG A 169 -15.81 8.48 17.63
CA ARG A 169 -16.13 7.04 17.69
C ARG A 169 -14.90 6.17 17.95
N LEU A 170 -13.76 6.46 17.31
CA LEU A 170 -12.49 5.75 17.54
C LEU A 170 -12.04 5.86 18.99
N LYS A 171 -12.17 7.04 19.63
CA LYS A 171 -11.88 7.22 21.06
C LYS A 171 -12.71 6.26 21.92
N TYR A 172 -14.01 6.15 21.65
CA TYR A 172 -14.90 5.26 22.40
C TYR A 172 -14.64 3.78 22.13
N ILE A 173 -14.31 3.39 20.89
CA ILE A 173 -13.87 2.04 20.53
C ILE A 173 -12.59 1.68 21.31
N GLU A 174 -11.64 2.60 21.44
CA GLU A 174 -10.42 2.39 22.23
C GLU A 174 -10.76 2.14 23.71
N HIS A 175 -11.71 2.90 24.26
CA HIS A 175 -12.21 2.71 25.63
C HIS A 175 -12.86 1.33 25.79
N LYS A 176 -13.70 0.92 24.82
CA LYS A 176 -14.38 -0.37 24.79
C LYS A 176 -13.37 -1.53 24.73
N ALA A 177 -12.34 -1.41 23.89
CA ALA A 177 -11.26 -2.40 23.80
C ALA A 177 -10.50 -2.54 25.13
N ARG A 178 -10.16 -1.42 25.79
CA ARG A 178 -9.53 -1.44 27.12
C ARG A 178 -10.44 -2.11 28.17
N TYR A 179 -11.73 -1.81 28.13
CA TYR A 179 -12.69 -2.40 29.06
C TYR A 179 -12.91 -3.90 28.83
N ILE A 180 -12.94 -4.36 27.58
CA ILE A 180 -12.99 -5.79 27.24
C ILE A 180 -11.80 -6.54 27.85
N GLU A 181 -10.58 -6.00 27.72
CA GLU A 181 -9.39 -6.60 28.33
C GLU A 181 -9.48 -6.64 29.86
N TYR A 182 -9.97 -5.57 30.48
CA TYR A 182 -10.25 -5.55 31.91
C TYR A 182 -11.27 -6.63 32.32
N ALA A 183 -12.41 -6.72 31.63
CA ALA A 183 -13.45 -7.71 31.90
C ALA A 183 -12.92 -9.14 31.73
N LYS A 184 -12.06 -9.40 30.73
CA LYS A 184 -11.39 -10.69 30.54
C LYS A 184 -10.50 -11.04 31.73
N LEU A 185 -9.71 -10.10 32.23
CA LEU A 185 -8.83 -10.30 33.38
C LEU A 185 -9.65 -10.58 34.65
N ARG A 186 -10.71 -9.80 34.90
CA ARG A 186 -11.66 -10.03 36.01
C ARG A 186 -12.28 -11.42 35.95
N ALA A 187 -12.78 -11.83 34.78
CA ALA A 187 -13.35 -13.17 34.59
C ALA A 187 -12.30 -14.29 34.74
N THR A 188 -11.05 -14.06 34.34
CA THR A 188 -9.96 -15.04 34.46
C THR A 188 -9.54 -15.22 35.91
N ALA A 189 -9.50 -14.12 36.68
CA ALA A 189 -9.20 -14.15 38.10
C ALA A 189 -10.30 -14.91 38.88
N GLN A 190 -11.57 -14.75 38.49
CA GLN A 190 -12.71 -15.53 38.97
C GLN A 190 -12.85 -16.87 38.21
N LYS A 191 -11.83 -17.73 38.28
CA LYS A 191 -11.63 -18.95 37.46
C LYS A 191 -12.87 -19.81 37.15
N THR A 192 -13.86 -19.85 38.03
CA THR A 192 -15.08 -20.66 37.93
C THR A 192 -16.26 -19.96 37.25
N LEU A 193 -16.29 -18.63 37.24
CA LEU A 193 -17.45 -17.83 36.81
C LEU A 193 -17.36 -17.41 35.34
N CYS A 194 -18.53 -17.12 34.76
CA CYS A 194 -18.69 -16.61 33.41
C CYS A 194 -18.03 -15.23 33.26
N GLY A 195 -18.34 -14.30 34.18
CA GLY A 195 -17.73 -12.98 34.25
C GLY A 195 -18.10 -12.02 33.12
N PHE A 196 -19.06 -12.39 32.26
CA PHE A 196 -19.60 -11.51 31.22
C PHE A 196 -20.20 -10.26 31.86
N ASP A 197 -19.86 -9.09 31.33
CA ASP A 197 -20.35 -7.80 31.80
C ASP A 197 -21.40 -7.26 30.82
N ARG A 198 -22.58 -6.87 31.32
CA ARG A 198 -23.65 -6.30 30.50
C ARG A 198 -23.21 -5.03 29.78
N LYS A 199 -22.23 -4.29 30.31
CA LYS A 199 -21.71 -3.09 29.63
C LYS A 199 -21.02 -3.41 28.30
N LEU A 200 -20.65 -4.67 28.04
CA LEU A 200 -20.05 -5.10 26.76
C LEU A 200 -21.03 -5.14 25.58
N VAL A 201 -22.34 -5.12 25.84
CA VAL A 201 -23.39 -5.10 24.82
C VAL A 201 -24.11 -3.76 24.70
N TRP A 202 -23.64 -2.75 25.43
CA TRP A 202 -24.13 -1.39 25.27
C TRP A 202 -23.92 -0.88 23.85
N ASP A 203 -24.87 -0.07 23.40
CA ASP A 203 -24.76 0.63 22.14
C ASP A 203 -23.75 1.79 22.23
N ASP A 204 -23.46 2.41 21.08
CA ASP A 204 -22.46 3.48 21.00
C ASP A 204 -22.85 4.71 21.82
N ALA A 205 -24.16 4.96 22.03
CA ALA A 205 -24.65 6.12 22.77
C ALA A 205 -24.55 5.90 24.28
N GLU A 206 -25.00 4.75 24.77
CA GLU A 206 -24.86 4.32 26.17
C GLU A 206 -23.38 4.32 26.58
N TRP A 207 -22.50 3.80 25.71
CA TRP A 207 -21.07 3.76 25.97
C TRP A 207 -20.44 5.16 26.01
N ALA A 208 -20.86 6.06 25.11
CA ALA A 208 -20.38 7.43 25.09
C ALA A 208 -20.80 8.19 26.35
N GLU A 209 -22.07 8.08 26.75
CA GLU A 209 -22.61 8.71 27.95
C GLU A 209 -21.88 8.24 29.22
N TRP A 210 -21.65 6.93 29.36
CA TRP A 210 -20.89 6.40 30.49
C TRP A 210 -19.42 6.83 30.46
N CYS A 211 -18.77 6.82 29.30
CA CYS A 211 -17.37 7.29 29.17
C CYS A 211 -17.21 8.76 29.59
N ASP A 212 -18.23 9.58 29.35
CA ASP A 212 -18.23 11.00 29.68
C ASP A 212 -18.70 11.27 31.13
N SER A 213 -19.21 10.25 31.83
CA SER A 213 -19.54 10.32 33.25
C SER A 213 -18.30 10.27 34.15
N ASP A 214 -18.42 10.85 35.35
CA ASP A 214 -17.37 10.80 36.39
C ASP A 214 -16.99 9.37 36.77
N GLU A 215 -17.97 8.45 36.80
CA GLU A 215 -17.75 7.05 37.14
C GLU A 215 -16.94 6.35 36.05
N GLY A 216 -17.38 6.46 34.80
CA GLY A 216 -16.71 5.81 33.67
C GLY A 216 -15.31 6.35 33.43
N ALA A 217 -15.11 7.66 33.55
CA ALA A 217 -13.78 8.27 33.45
C ALA A 217 -12.82 7.71 34.52
N ARG A 218 -13.25 7.64 35.78
CA ARG A 218 -12.43 7.09 36.88
C ARG A 218 -12.07 5.62 36.65
N ILE A 219 -13.05 4.81 36.23
CA ILE A 219 -12.82 3.37 35.96
C ILE A 219 -11.85 3.19 34.79
N LEU A 220 -12.03 3.93 33.69
CA LEU A 220 -11.16 3.85 32.51
C LEU A 220 -9.73 4.32 32.79
N ASP A 221 -9.56 5.35 33.61
CA ASP A 221 -8.23 5.81 34.04
C ASP A 221 -7.53 4.76 34.91
N ARG A 222 -8.27 4.11 35.80
CA ARG A 222 -7.73 3.02 36.62
C ARG A 222 -7.37 1.80 35.78
N ILE A 223 -8.17 1.44 34.78
CA ILE A 223 -7.83 0.39 33.79
C ILE A 223 -6.55 0.75 33.02
N ARG A 224 -6.40 2.02 32.62
CA ARG A 224 -5.22 2.51 31.92
C ARG A 224 -3.97 2.38 32.78
N GLU A 225 -4.01 2.84 34.02
CA GLU A 225 -2.86 2.76 34.94
C GLU A 225 -2.49 1.31 35.24
N PHE A 226 -3.49 0.45 35.45
CA PHE A 226 -3.29 -0.98 35.64
C PHE A 226 -2.60 -1.66 34.44
N LYS A 227 -2.95 -1.28 33.21
CA LYS A 227 -2.28 -1.80 32.01
C LYS A 227 -0.83 -1.31 31.91
N LYS A 228 -0.56 -0.07 32.30
CA LYS A 228 0.78 0.51 32.31
C LYS A 228 1.71 -0.23 33.28
N THR A 229 1.26 -0.48 34.51
CA THR A 229 2.05 -1.23 35.51
C THR A 229 2.33 -2.68 35.06
N GLN A 230 1.35 -3.33 34.44
CA GLN A 230 1.50 -4.64 33.78
C GLN A 230 2.62 -4.66 32.73
N ASP A 231 2.68 -3.64 31.86
CA ASP A 231 3.65 -3.57 30.78
C ASP A 231 5.06 -3.23 31.29
N GLU A 232 5.18 -2.37 32.31
CA GLU A 232 6.44 -2.06 33.00
C GLU A 232 7.04 -3.30 33.68
N GLN A 233 6.22 -4.13 34.34
CA GLN A 233 6.67 -5.36 34.97
C GLN A 233 7.12 -6.44 33.95
N LYS A 234 6.45 -6.52 32.79
CA LYS A 234 6.89 -7.40 31.68
C LYS A 234 8.21 -6.96 31.07
N ASN A 235 8.43 -5.65 30.95
CA ASN A 235 9.65 -5.10 30.36
C ASN A 235 10.83 -5.10 31.33
N GLY A 236 10.60 -4.94 32.63
CA GLY A 236 11.63 -5.01 33.68
C GLY A 236 12.18 -6.43 33.92
N ALA A 237 11.39 -7.47 33.65
CA ALA A 237 11.82 -8.88 33.81
C ALA A 237 12.79 -9.39 32.72
N SER A 238 13.23 -8.52 31.78
CA SER A 238 14.14 -8.89 30.68
C SER A 238 15.56 -8.33 30.81
N ALA A 239 15.91 -7.69 31.94
CA ALA A 239 17.16 -6.94 32.11
C ALA A 239 18.03 -7.34 33.33
N ASP A 240 17.95 -8.57 33.82
CA ASP A 240 18.91 -9.10 34.80
C ASP A 240 19.42 -10.49 34.38
N ASP A 241 20.60 -10.50 33.76
CA ASP A 241 21.62 -11.55 33.90
C ASP A 241 22.85 -11.14 33.08
N GLY A 242 23.76 -10.39 33.71
CA GLY A 242 24.93 -9.81 33.04
C GLY A 242 26.10 -9.49 33.95
N ALA A 243 26.44 -10.35 34.91
CA ALA A 243 27.74 -10.31 35.60
C ALA A 243 28.42 -11.68 35.49
N GLY A 244 29.32 -11.81 34.51
CA GLY A 244 30.10 -13.02 34.29
C GLY A 244 31.39 -13.06 35.12
N ALA A 245 31.71 -14.24 35.64
CA ALA A 245 33.07 -14.76 35.74
C ALA A 245 33.04 -16.29 35.93
N GLY A 246 33.83 -17.03 35.14
CA GLY A 246 34.39 -18.31 35.60
C GLY A 246 34.04 -19.57 34.82
N ASN A 247 34.85 -19.83 33.80
CA ASN A 247 35.41 -21.12 33.37
C ASN A 247 34.52 -22.28 32.88
N GLY A 248 35.07 -23.02 31.92
CA GLY A 248 34.31 -23.85 30.98
C GLY A 248 34.02 -25.28 31.40
N GLU A 249 32.95 -25.83 30.83
CA GLU A 249 32.85 -27.24 30.47
C GLU A 249 31.70 -27.48 29.47
N LYS A 250 31.97 -28.31 28.46
CA LYS A 250 31.04 -28.64 27.37
C LYS A 250 29.80 -29.37 27.91
N ARG A 251 28.61 -28.80 27.76
CA ARG A 251 27.34 -29.52 27.98
C ARG A 251 26.30 -29.27 26.88
N LYS A 252 25.57 -30.35 26.59
CA LYS A 252 24.70 -30.61 25.43
C LYS A 252 23.49 -29.66 25.34
N ARG A 253 23.07 -29.37 24.10
CA ARG A 253 21.86 -28.60 23.75
C ARG A 253 20.59 -29.28 24.27
N GLY A 254 20.03 -28.77 25.37
CA GLY A 254 18.66 -29.03 25.80
C GLY A 254 17.75 -27.89 25.39
N ARG A 255 16.57 -28.20 24.81
CA ARG A 255 15.47 -27.25 24.57
C ARG A 255 15.06 -26.61 25.90
N LYS A 256 15.39 -25.33 26.14
CA LYS A 256 14.83 -24.57 27.26
C LYS A 256 13.37 -24.22 26.93
N ALA A 257 12.44 -24.73 27.72
CA ALA A 257 11.07 -24.25 27.73
C ALA A 257 11.07 -22.77 28.14
N LYS A 258 10.46 -21.89 27.34
CA LYS A 258 10.19 -20.51 27.73
C LYS A 258 9.22 -20.56 28.91
N GLN A 259 9.73 -20.39 30.12
CA GLN A 259 8.91 -20.22 31.30
C GLN A 259 8.31 -18.82 31.22
N GLN A 260 7.04 -18.76 30.83
CA GLN A 260 6.28 -17.53 30.74
C GLN A 260 6.08 -17.03 32.18
N VAL A 261 6.73 -15.93 32.54
CA VAL A 261 6.52 -15.26 33.84
C VAL A 261 5.09 -14.73 33.83
N THR A 262 4.16 -15.48 34.43
CA THR A 262 2.80 -15.01 34.67
C THR A 262 2.85 -14.09 35.90
N VAL A 263 2.84 -12.78 35.67
CA VAL A 263 2.60 -11.79 36.73
C VAL A 263 1.26 -12.13 37.35
N GLN A 264 1.29 -12.64 38.58
CA GLN A 264 0.11 -13.03 39.34
C GLN A 264 -0.48 -11.77 39.98
N LEU A 265 -1.30 -11.05 39.21
CA LEU A 265 -2.08 -9.92 39.74
C LEU A 265 -3.04 -10.45 40.82
N ASP A 266 -3.12 -9.75 41.95
CA ASP A 266 -4.10 -10.09 42.97
C ASP A 266 -5.51 -9.77 42.45
N LEU A 267 -6.46 -10.68 42.70
CA LEU A 267 -7.87 -10.50 42.39
C LEU A 267 -8.41 -9.24 43.09
N GLN A 268 -7.86 -8.90 44.25
CA GLN A 268 -8.21 -7.69 44.98
C GLN A 268 -7.89 -6.42 44.18
N ASP A 269 -6.75 -6.35 43.48
CA ASP A 269 -6.38 -5.19 42.67
C ASP A 269 -7.30 -5.03 41.45
N ILE A 270 -7.71 -6.14 40.82
CA ILE A 270 -8.64 -6.17 39.68
C ILE A 270 -10.06 -5.77 40.10
N LEU A 271 -10.51 -6.23 41.27
CA LEU A 271 -11.82 -5.90 41.83
C LEU A 271 -11.87 -4.47 42.38
N ASN A 272 -10.76 -3.98 42.93
CA ASN A 272 -10.60 -2.59 43.33
C ASN A 272 -10.65 -1.62 42.13
N VAL A 273 -10.62 -2.11 40.88
CA VAL A 273 -10.78 -1.26 39.68
C VAL A 273 -12.16 -0.60 39.59
N VAL A 274 -13.22 -1.26 40.05
CA VAL A 274 -14.58 -0.70 40.02
C VAL A 274 -14.89 0.11 41.29
N GLY A 275 -14.13 -0.11 42.37
CA GLY A 275 -14.41 0.48 43.67
C GLY A 275 -15.62 -0.19 44.32
N ASN A 276 -15.44 -0.78 45.50
CA ASN A 276 -16.58 -1.13 46.33
C ASN A 276 -17.24 0.18 46.80
N SER A 277 -18.24 0.65 46.07
CA SER A 277 -19.43 1.22 46.71
C SER A 277 -20.37 0.04 46.92
N ASP A 278 -20.53 -0.33 48.19
CA ASP A 278 -21.39 -1.42 48.63
C ASP A 278 -22.79 -1.32 47.98
N ASP A 279 -23.29 -2.47 47.51
CA ASP A 279 -24.63 -2.81 47.00
C ASP A 279 -25.00 -2.73 45.49
N ASP A 280 -24.59 -1.75 44.66
CA ASP A 280 -25.21 -1.64 43.30
C ASP A 280 -24.36 -2.11 42.10
N ALA A 281 -23.03 -2.29 42.25
CA ALA A 281 -22.13 -2.54 41.11
C ALA A 281 -21.99 -4.02 40.68
N VAL A 282 -22.61 -4.96 41.41
CA VAL A 282 -22.46 -6.41 41.19
C VAL A 282 -23.58 -6.99 40.31
N GLU A 283 -24.64 -6.24 40.01
CA GLU A 283 -25.79 -6.73 39.22
C GLU A 283 -25.47 -6.95 37.73
N ASP A 284 -24.48 -6.24 37.17
CA ASP A 284 -24.21 -6.25 35.73
C ASP A 284 -23.27 -7.37 35.27
N VAL A 285 -22.72 -8.18 36.19
CA VAL A 285 -21.76 -9.25 35.87
C VAL A 285 -22.38 -10.64 36.00
N CYS A 286 -22.24 -11.48 34.99
CA CYS A 286 -22.77 -12.83 34.99
C CYS A 286 -22.01 -13.74 35.95
N MET A 287 -22.70 -14.15 37.02
CA MET A 287 -22.18 -15.02 38.09
C MET A 287 -22.40 -16.53 37.82
N LEU A 288 -22.91 -16.91 36.65
CA LEU A 288 -23.09 -18.33 36.32
C LEU A 288 -21.73 -19.03 36.16
N GLU A 289 -21.66 -20.32 36.49
CA GLU A 289 -20.48 -21.13 36.19
C GLU A 289 -20.17 -21.09 34.69
N ARG A 290 -18.90 -20.88 34.32
CA ARG A 290 -18.47 -20.73 32.92
C ARG A 290 -18.92 -21.90 32.03
N ARG A 291 -18.89 -23.13 32.56
CA ARG A 291 -19.29 -24.35 31.84
C ARG A 291 -20.81 -24.50 31.69
N ARG A 292 -21.59 -23.80 32.51
CA ARG A 292 -23.07 -23.87 32.51
C ARG A 292 -23.72 -22.63 31.86
N CYS A 293 -22.94 -21.60 31.54
CA CYS A 293 -23.43 -20.38 30.92
C CYS A 293 -23.40 -20.48 29.38
N SER A 294 -24.51 -20.93 28.78
CA SER A 294 -24.67 -20.99 27.32
C SER A 294 -24.92 -19.62 26.67
N ARG A 295 -25.53 -18.69 27.41
CA ARG A 295 -25.90 -17.35 26.91
C ARG A 295 -24.71 -16.46 26.56
N HIS A 296 -23.56 -16.66 27.20
CA HIS A 296 -22.33 -15.90 26.96
C HIS A 296 -21.18 -16.81 26.50
N ALA A 297 -21.49 -17.80 25.67
CA ALA A 297 -20.47 -18.67 25.10
C ALA A 297 -19.43 -17.83 24.34
N SER A 298 -18.16 -18.01 24.65
CA SER A 298 -17.03 -17.35 23.96
C SER A 298 -17.11 -15.82 23.89
N TRP A 299 -17.82 -15.17 24.82
CA TRP A 299 -18.01 -13.71 24.82
C TRP A 299 -16.68 -12.94 24.74
N GLN A 300 -15.61 -13.48 25.37
CA GLN A 300 -14.28 -12.88 25.38
C GLN A 300 -13.69 -12.72 23.98
N HIS A 301 -13.92 -13.70 23.10
CA HIS A 301 -13.43 -13.68 21.73
C HIS A 301 -14.33 -12.81 20.85
N ILE A 302 -15.64 -13.06 20.93
CA ILE A 302 -16.65 -12.37 20.10
C ILE A 302 -16.57 -10.85 20.30
N ARG A 303 -16.53 -10.37 21.55
CA ARG A 303 -16.47 -8.92 21.83
C ARG A 303 -15.14 -8.29 21.41
N ALA A 304 -14.05 -9.04 21.48
CA ALA A 304 -12.75 -8.57 21.00
C ALA A 304 -12.72 -8.46 19.47
N GLU A 305 -13.27 -9.44 18.75
CA GLU A 305 -13.36 -9.38 17.29
C GLU A 305 -14.30 -8.27 16.80
N GLU A 306 -15.43 -8.06 17.48
CA GLU A 306 -16.37 -6.98 17.18
C GLU A 306 -15.68 -5.61 17.32
N VAL A 307 -15.00 -5.34 18.44
CA VAL A 307 -14.34 -4.05 18.65
C VAL A 307 -13.19 -3.84 17.66
N GLU A 308 -12.44 -4.89 17.31
CA GLU A 308 -11.40 -4.83 16.28
C GLU A 308 -11.99 -4.56 14.89
N LEU A 309 -13.15 -5.14 14.56
CA LEU A 309 -13.84 -4.89 13.30
C LEU A 309 -14.32 -3.44 13.23
N ASP A 310 -14.97 -2.94 14.28
CA ASP A 310 -15.45 -1.56 14.35
C ASP A 310 -14.29 -0.56 14.22
N GLU A 311 -13.16 -0.84 14.88
CA GLU A 311 -11.95 -0.04 14.78
C GLU A 311 -11.41 0.00 13.35
N ARG A 312 -11.34 -1.15 12.66
CA ARG A 312 -10.92 -1.22 11.25
C ARG A 312 -11.86 -0.42 10.36
N VAL A 313 -13.18 -0.58 10.51
CA VAL A 313 -14.18 0.14 9.72
C VAL A 313 -14.02 1.65 9.88
N CYS A 314 -13.82 2.13 11.11
CA CYS A 314 -13.63 3.55 11.39
C CYS A 314 -12.32 4.08 10.81
N ARG A 315 -11.20 3.35 10.95
CA ARG A 315 -9.91 3.74 10.35
C ARG A 315 -9.97 3.79 8.83
N ASP A 316 -10.60 2.80 8.20
CA ASP A 316 -10.76 2.76 6.74
C ASP A 316 -11.62 3.93 6.23
N ALA A 317 -12.67 4.30 6.98
CA ALA A 317 -13.48 5.47 6.68
C ALA A 317 -12.66 6.77 6.79
N LEU A 318 -11.81 6.90 7.81
CA LEU A 318 -10.92 8.06 7.98
C LEU A 318 -9.94 8.19 6.81
N VAL A 319 -9.32 7.11 6.38
CA VAL A 319 -8.41 7.09 5.21
C VAL A 319 -9.13 7.53 3.93
N LYS A 320 -10.40 7.13 3.74
CA LYS A 320 -11.21 7.57 2.60
C LYS A 320 -11.47 9.07 2.64
N ILE A 321 -11.84 9.62 3.80
CA ILE A 321 -12.06 11.05 4.00
C ILE A 321 -10.78 11.84 3.73
N GLU A 322 -9.64 11.40 4.25
CA GLU A 322 -8.35 12.08 4.06
C GLU A 322 -7.91 12.11 2.59
N ARG A 323 -8.13 11.01 1.86
CA ARG A 323 -7.89 10.96 0.41
C ARG A 323 -8.77 11.93 -0.35
N GLU A 324 -10.05 12.01 0.03
CA GLU A 324 -10.99 12.94 -0.62
C GLU A 324 -10.64 14.41 -0.33
N GLU A 325 -10.32 14.73 0.92
CA GLU A 325 -9.83 16.06 1.33
C GLU A 325 -8.57 16.45 0.54
N GLN A 326 -7.61 15.53 0.43
CA GLN A 326 -6.40 15.74 -0.34
C GLN A 326 -6.71 15.97 -1.83
N ALA A 327 -7.63 15.20 -2.41
CA ALA A 327 -8.05 15.37 -3.81
C ALA A 327 -8.71 16.73 -4.06
N ILE A 328 -9.58 17.20 -3.15
CA ILE A 328 -10.21 18.53 -3.24
C ILE A 328 -9.13 19.62 -3.18
N ARG A 329 -8.21 19.55 -2.22
CA ARG A 329 -7.11 20.52 -2.08
C ARG A 329 -6.18 20.53 -3.30
N GLN A 330 -5.89 19.36 -3.86
CA GLN A 330 -5.09 19.24 -5.10
C GLN A 330 -5.79 19.90 -6.29
N ARG A 331 -7.08 19.61 -6.53
CA ARG A 331 -7.86 20.26 -7.60
C ARG A 331 -7.90 21.78 -7.43
N ALA A 332 -8.06 22.26 -6.20
CA ALA A 332 -8.04 23.69 -5.90
C ALA A 332 -6.68 24.34 -6.18
N ALA A 333 -5.58 23.66 -5.84
CA ALA A 333 -4.24 24.16 -6.11
C ALA A 333 -3.93 24.24 -7.62
N ILE A 334 -4.36 23.24 -8.40
CA ILE A 334 -4.22 23.25 -9.86
C ILE A 334 -5.02 24.41 -10.47
N ARG A 335 -6.24 24.65 -9.99
CA ARG A 335 -7.08 25.78 -10.44
C ARG A 335 -6.43 27.13 -10.13
N SER A 336 -5.92 27.33 -8.93
CA SER A 336 -5.22 28.58 -8.56
C SER A 336 -3.94 28.80 -9.36
N PHE A 337 -3.24 27.73 -9.69
CA PHE A 337 -2.09 27.79 -10.58
C PHE A 337 -2.50 28.30 -11.97
N LYS A 338 -3.59 27.76 -12.54
CA LYS A 338 -4.17 28.22 -13.81
C LYS A 338 -4.53 29.71 -13.79
N ASP A 339 -5.19 30.18 -12.74
CA ASP A 339 -5.60 31.59 -12.65
C ASP A 339 -4.38 32.52 -12.52
N SER A 340 -3.37 32.12 -11.75
CA SER A 340 -2.10 32.86 -11.63
C SER A 340 -1.36 32.99 -12.97
N THR A 341 -1.38 31.95 -13.80
CA THR A 341 -0.76 31.99 -15.14
C THR A 341 -1.55 32.84 -16.16
N LYS A 342 -2.83 33.10 -15.92
CA LYS A 342 -3.66 33.94 -16.80
C LYS A 342 -3.50 35.44 -16.52
N ASP A 343 -3.36 35.82 -15.26
CA ASP A 343 -3.15 37.23 -14.86
C ASP A 343 -1.71 37.70 -15.12
N GLY A 344 -0.74 36.78 -15.17
CA GLY A 344 0.61 37.03 -15.66
C GLY A 344 0.68 37.09 -17.18
N GLY A 345 0.04 38.09 -17.79
CA GLY A 345 0.07 38.36 -19.22
C GLY A 345 1.49 38.47 -19.78
N ARG A 346 2.06 37.33 -20.19
CA ARG A 346 3.08 37.27 -21.23
C ARG A 346 2.85 35.99 -22.02
N CYS A 347 1.99 36.12 -23.04
CA CYS A 347 2.08 35.27 -24.21
C CYS A 347 3.52 35.34 -24.72
N ILE A 348 4.34 34.33 -24.40
CA ILE A 348 5.55 34.06 -25.16
C ILE A 348 5.06 33.36 -26.42
N VAL A 349 4.69 34.18 -27.41
CA VAL A 349 4.66 33.74 -28.80
C VAL A 349 6.11 33.38 -29.13
N ALA A 350 6.41 32.09 -29.23
CA ALA A 350 7.67 31.64 -29.79
C ALA A 350 7.53 31.61 -31.32
N ASN A 351 8.33 32.46 -31.97
CA ASN A 351 8.61 32.46 -33.41
C ASN A 351 9.09 31.09 -33.91
#